data_AF-A0A238VTV2-F1
#
_entry.id   AF-A0A238VTV2-F1
#
_cell.length_a   1.000
_cell.length_b   1.000
_cell.length_c   1.000
_cell.angle_alpha   90.00
_cell.angle_beta   90.00
_cell.angle_gamma   90.00
#
_symmetry.space_group_name_H-M   'P 1'
#
loop_
_entity.id
_entity.type
_entity.pdbx_description
1 polymer ?
#
loop_
_entity_poly.entity_id
_entity_poly.type
_entity_poly.pdbx_seq_one_letter_code
_entity_poly.pdbx_strand_id
1 'polypeptide(L)'
;MESERTDEPPTGPPREDEILVTCECQDGTVHVYPDGVFIERAPKSQFTDRWIPLSEITGVTYSKRLVISYLQIEQDGITADSESLFSTPVDTNTVHFGFGKRGCIERVEETIRRRLAAVD
;
A
#
# COMPACT_ATOMS: atom_id res chain seq x y z
N MET A 1 2.30 -35.52 18.84
CA MET A 1 1.53 -34.89 17.75
C MET A 1 1.94 -33.43 17.76
N GLU A 2 3.05 -33.14 17.10
CA GLU A 2 3.50 -31.78 16.86
C GLU A 2 2.77 -31.29 15.62
N SER A 3 1.92 -30.29 15.81
CA SER A 3 1.32 -29.56 14.70
C SER A 3 2.42 -28.71 14.06
N GLU A 4 2.95 -29.17 12.93
CA GLU A 4 3.68 -28.31 12.02
C GLU A 4 2.72 -27.21 11.56
N ARG A 5 2.84 -26.03 12.17
CA ARG A 5 2.29 -24.80 11.60
C ARG A 5 3.14 -24.50 10.39
N THR A 6 2.65 -24.87 9.21
CA THR A 6 3.18 -24.38 7.95
C THR A 6 3.00 -22.87 7.93
N ASP A 7 4.08 -22.15 8.25
CA ASP A 7 4.21 -20.70 8.12
C ASP A 7 4.47 -20.37 6.65
N GLU A 8 3.54 -20.78 5.78
CA GLU A 8 3.53 -20.33 4.39
C GLU A 8 2.75 -19.03 4.37
N PRO A 9 3.39 -17.89 4.00
CA PRO A 9 2.69 -16.63 3.97
C PRO A 9 1.49 -16.75 3.01
N PRO A 10 0.30 -16.27 3.40
CA PRO A 10 -0.89 -16.42 2.59
C PRO A 10 -0.64 -15.84 1.20
N THR A 11 -0.80 -16.66 0.16
CA THR A 11 -0.60 -16.29 -1.24
C THR A 11 -1.80 -15.52 -1.82
N GLY A 12 -2.72 -15.07 -0.97
CA GLY A 12 -3.94 -14.35 -1.32
C GLY A 12 -4.20 -13.19 -0.34
N PRO A 13 -5.13 -12.27 -0.67
CA PRO A 13 -5.40 -11.12 0.20
C PRO A 13 -5.83 -11.61 1.60
N PRO A 14 -5.41 -10.92 2.67
CA PRO A 14 -5.91 -11.21 4.00
C PRO A 14 -7.44 -11.04 4.06
N ARG A 15 -8.06 -11.57 5.11
CA ARG A 15 -9.52 -11.69 5.17
C ARG A 15 -10.19 -10.31 5.20
N GLU A 16 -11.24 -10.13 4.42
CA GLU A 16 -11.93 -8.84 4.26
C GLU A 16 -12.46 -8.25 5.58
N ASP A 17 -12.76 -9.09 6.57
CA ASP A 17 -13.25 -8.66 7.89
C ASP A 17 -12.18 -8.01 8.77
N GLU A 18 -10.90 -8.11 8.39
CA GLU A 18 -9.77 -7.51 9.10
C GLU A 18 -9.34 -6.15 8.52
N ILE A 19 -9.98 -5.70 7.43
CA ILE A 19 -9.61 -4.44 6.77
C ILE A 19 -9.85 -3.25 7.71
N LEU A 20 -8.80 -2.45 7.93
CA LEU A 20 -8.85 -1.22 8.69
C LEU A 20 -9.28 -0.03 7.83
N VAL A 21 -8.79 0.04 6.59
CA VAL A 21 -9.09 1.12 5.63
C VAL A 21 -9.12 0.57 4.22
N THR A 22 -10.14 0.92 3.45
CA THR A 22 -10.18 0.73 1.99
C THR A 22 -10.20 2.08 1.29
N CYS A 23 -9.39 2.22 0.25
CA CYS A 23 -9.37 3.42 -0.57
C CYS A 23 -9.21 3.14 -2.06
N GLU A 24 -10.27 3.40 -2.83
CA GLU A 24 -10.21 3.36 -4.30
C GLU A 24 -9.43 4.54 -4.85
N CYS A 25 -8.42 4.21 -5.65
CA CYS A 25 -7.50 5.11 -6.35
C CYS A 25 -7.75 5.04 -7.86
N GLN A 26 -6.99 5.80 -8.65
CA GLN A 26 -7.11 5.84 -10.11
C GLN A 26 -6.62 4.54 -10.76
N ASP A 27 -5.60 3.90 -10.18
CA ASP A 27 -4.88 2.74 -10.72
C ASP A 27 -5.02 1.47 -9.85
N GLY A 28 -5.92 1.49 -8.86
CA GLY A 28 -6.18 0.35 -7.99
C GLY A 28 -6.93 0.73 -6.72
N THR A 29 -7.07 -0.23 -5.81
CA THR A 29 -7.63 -0.05 -4.47
C THR A 29 -6.57 -0.41 -3.43
N VAL A 30 -6.41 0.43 -2.42
CA VAL A 30 -5.52 0.14 -1.28
C VAL A 30 -6.35 -0.33 -0.11
N HIS A 31 -5.97 -1.46 0.47
CA HIS A 31 -6.54 -2.04 1.67
C HIS A 31 -5.46 -2.11 2.74
N VAL A 32 -5.69 -1.47 3.88
CA VAL A 32 -4.78 -1.52 5.03
C VAL A 32 -5.30 -2.55 6.01
N TYR A 33 -4.44 -3.46 6.44
CA TYR A 33 -4.72 -4.51 7.41
C TYR A 33 -3.84 -4.32 8.65
N PRO A 34 -4.09 -5.06 9.75
CA PRO A 34 -3.22 -5.03 10.92
C PRO A 34 -1.78 -5.46 10.62
N ASP A 35 -1.59 -6.37 9.68
CA ASP A 35 -0.34 -7.08 9.37
C ASP A 35 0.29 -6.68 8.04
N GLY A 36 -0.30 -5.75 7.30
CA GLY A 36 0.27 -5.26 6.04
C GLY A 36 -0.69 -4.43 5.21
N VAL A 37 -0.32 -4.26 3.94
CA VAL A 37 -1.09 -3.51 2.95
C VAL A 37 -1.27 -4.33 1.70
N PHE A 38 -2.51 -4.40 1.21
CA PHE A 38 -2.82 -4.99 -0.09
C PHE A 38 -3.16 -3.89 -1.09
N ILE A 39 -2.55 -3.96 -2.27
CA ILE A 39 -2.89 -3.13 -3.42
C ILE A 39 -3.55 -4.04 -4.45
N GLU A 40 -4.86 -3.89 -4.59
CA GLU A 40 -5.63 -4.47 -5.69
C GLU A 40 -5.44 -3.57 -6.93
N ARG A 41 -4.98 -4.12 -8.05
CA ARG A 41 -4.68 -3.34 -9.24
C ARG A 41 -5.87 -3.30 -10.18
N ALA A 42 -6.09 -2.13 -10.79
CA ALA A 42 -7.11 -2.01 -11.83
C ALA A 42 -6.77 -2.94 -13.01
N PRO A 43 -7.76 -3.51 -13.74
CA PRO A 43 -7.51 -4.45 -14.84
C PRO A 43 -6.61 -3.94 -15.98
N LYS A 44 -6.43 -2.62 -16.10
CA LYS A 44 -5.58 -1.96 -17.10
C LYS A 44 -4.17 -1.64 -16.59
N SER A 45 -3.88 -1.96 -15.32
CA SER A 45 -2.56 -1.78 -14.71
C SER A 45 -1.55 -2.72 -15.38
N GLN A 46 -0.32 -2.24 -15.54
CA GLN A 46 0.81 -3.09 -15.94
C GLN A 46 1.37 -3.93 -14.78
N PHE A 47 0.98 -3.60 -13.54
CA PHE A 47 1.36 -4.31 -12.33
C PHE A 47 0.24 -5.25 -11.88
N THR A 48 0.62 -6.36 -11.26
CA THR A 48 -0.31 -7.29 -10.59
C THR A 48 -0.66 -6.81 -9.20
N ASP A 49 -1.73 -7.37 -8.63
CA ASP A 49 -2.06 -7.22 -7.21
C ASP A 49 -0.86 -7.57 -6.34
N ARG A 50 -0.77 -6.88 -5.19
CA ARG A 50 0.39 -7.01 -4.32
C ARG A 50 0.02 -6.95 -2.85
N TRP A 51 0.53 -7.91 -2.11
CA TRP A 51 0.61 -7.87 -0.65
C TRP A 51 1.97 -7.35 -0.22
N ILE A 52 2.00 -6.45 0.77
CA ILE A 52 3.20 -5.93 1.39
C ILE A 52 3.07 -6.15 2.90
N PRO A 53 3.82 -7.10 3.49
CA PRO A 53 3.80 -7.34 4.93
C PRO A 53 4.25 -6.10 5.69
N LEU A 54 3.63 -5.80 6.83
CA LEU A 54 3.99 -4.65 7.67
C LEU A 54 5.45 -4.70 8.12
N SER A 55 6.00 -5.91 8.34
CA SER A 55 7.41 -6.13 8.69
C SER A 55 8.39 -5.71 7.60
N GLU A 56 7.93 -5.59 6.36
CA GLU A 56 8.74 -5.14 5.22
C GLU A 56 8.50 -3.66 4.91
N ILE A 57 7.49 -3.01 5.50
CA ILE A 57 7.20 -1.59 5.27
C ILE A 57 8.13 -0.74 6.11
N THR A 58 8.91 0.11 5.47
CA THR A 58 9.83 1.06 6.13
C THR A 58 9.25 2.46 6.24
N GLY A 59 8.24 2.77 5.42
CA GLY A 59 7.67 4.10 5.36
C GLY A 59 6.51 4.23 4.39
N VAL A 60 5.96 5.44 4.34
CA VAL A 60 4.92 5.80 3.39
C VAL A 60 5.09 7.25 2.98
N THR A 61 5.18 7.47 1.67
CA THR A 61 5.25 8.78 1.05
C THR A 61 3.89 9.17 0.50
N TYR A 62 3.40 10.33 0.91
CA TYR A 62 2.14 10.91 0.46
C TYR A 62 2.37 12.29 -0.17
N SER A 63 2.05 12.43 -1.45
CA SER A 63 2.34 13.63 -2.23
C SER A 63 1.06 14.29 -2.77
N LYS A 64 0.77 15.51 -2.30
CA LYS A 64 -0.38 16.33 -2.71
C LYS A 64 0.01 17.27 -3.86
N ARG A 65 0.09 16.79 -5.11
CA ARG A 65 0.40 17.63 -6.28
C ARG A 65 -0.86 18.20 -6.95
N LEU A 66 -0.68 19.27 -7.73
CA LEU A 66 -1.73 19.91 -8.53
C LEU A 66 -2.22 19.02 -9.69
N VAL A 67 -1.31 18.23 -10.30
CA VAL A 67 -1.60 17.48 -11.53
C VAL A 67 -1.87 16.00 -11.23
N ILE A 68 -0.94 15.30 -10.57
CA ILE A 68 -1.15 13.89 -10.18
C ILE A 68 -0.63 13.70 -8.75
N SER A 69 -1.52 13.41 -7.81
CA SER A 69 -1.16 13.05 -6.43
C SER A 69 -0.97 11.53 -6.32
N TYR A 70 -0.10 11.08 -5.40
CA TYR A 70 0.15 9.65 -5.21
C TYR A 70 0.48 9.30 -3.76
N LEU A 71 0.32 8.02 -3.45
CA LEU A 71 0.74 7.35 -2.23
C LEU A 71 1.71 6.24 -2.64
N GLN A 72 2.88 6.19 -2.02
CA GLN A 72 3.90 5.17 -2.28
C GLN A 72 4.28 4.49 -0.97
N ILE A 73 4.24 3.15 -0.97
CA ILE A 73 4.62 2.33 0.18
C ILE A 73 6.11 1.99 0.05
N GLU A 74 6.91 2.43 1.01
CA GLU A 74 8.35 2.15 1.04
C GLU A 74 8.55 0.77 1.67
N GLN A 75 9.25 -0.10 0.95
CA GLN A 75 9.43 -1.50 1.33
C GLN A 75 10.93 -1.85 1.34
N ASP A 76 11.36 -2.59 2.36
CA ASP A 76 12.74 -3.08 2.44
C ASP A 76 13.09 -3.94 1.23
N GLY A 77 14.32 -3.80 0.73
CA GLY A 77 14.80 -4.52 -0.45
C GLY A 77 14.13 -4.14 -1.79
N ILE A 78 13.18 -3.19 -1.82
CA ILE A 78 12.54 -2.69 -3.03
C ILE A 78 12.88 -1.21 -3.21
N THR A 79 13.60 -0.89 -4.27
CA THR A 79 13.89 0.51 -4.62
C THR A 79 12.60 1.20 -5.03
N ALA A 80 12.13 2.12 -4.18
CA ALA A 80 11.06 3.04 -4.51
C ALA A 80 11.47 3.85 -5.76
N ASP A 81 10.58 3.95 -6.74
CA ASP A 81 10.81 4.87 -7.85
C ASP A 81 10.83 6.29 -7.29
N SER A 82 11.92 7.00 -7.53
CA SER A 82 12.14 8.33 -6.98
C SER A 82 11.40 9.37 -7.81
N GLU A 83 10.68 10.30 -7.15
CA GLU A 83 10.14 11.47 -7.84
C GLU A 83 11.25 12.19 -8.64
N SER A 84 11.01 12.46 -9.92
CA SER A 84 11.82 13.43 -10.68
C SER A 84 11.03 14.73 -10.85
N LEU A 85 11.71 15.83 -11.19
CA LEU A 85 11.06 17.12 -11.46
C LEU A 85 9.96 17.04 -12.54
N PHE A 86 9.97 16.01 -13.39
CA PHE A 86 9.10 15.88 -14.56
C PHE A 86 8.18 14.65 -14.55
N SER A 87 8.31 13.74 -13.58
CA SER A 87 7.51 12.50 -13.54
C SER A 87 7.06 12.16 -12.12
N THR A 88 5.82 11.70 -12.00
CA THR A 88 5.37 10.99 -10.80
C THR A 88 5.97 9.58 -10.79
N PRO A 89 6.27 9.03 -9.61
CA PRO A 89 6.77 7.67 -9.50
C PRO A 89 5.70 6.70 -9.98
N VAL A 90 6.11 5.67 -10.72
CA VAL A 90 5.20 4.63 -11.21
C VAL A 90 5.85 3.28 -10.98
N ASP A 91 5.55 2.68 -9.83
CA ASP A 91 6.03 1.35 -9.48
C ASP A 91 4.94 0.47 -8.86
N THR A 92 5.34 -0.75 -8.54
CA THR A 92 4.51 -1.79 -7.94
C THR A 92 3.98 -1.45 -6.52
N ASN A 93 4.48 -0.41 -5.86
CA ASN A 93 4.07 0.03 -4.52
C ASN A 93 3.40 1.42 -4.54
N THR A 94 3.20 2.00 -5.72
CA THR A 94 2.61 3.32 -5.90
C THR A 94 1.17 3.22 -6.37
N VAL A 95 0.31 4.09 -5.84
CA VAL A 95 -1.06 4.34 -6.34
C VAL A 95 -1.29 5.84 -6.55
N HIS A 96 -2.00 6.19 -7.60
CA HIS A 96 -2.31 7.57 -7.97
C HIS A 96 -3.76 7.91 -7.64
N PHE A 97 -4.02 9.15 -7.22
CA PHE A 97 -5.38 9.55 -6.86
C PHE A 97 -5.69 11.00 -7.20
N GLY A 98 -6.97 11.24 -7.48
CA GLY A 98 -7.52 12.56 -7.71
C GLY A 98 -7.91 13.29 -6.42
N PHE A 99 -8.24 14.57 -6.56
CA PHE A 99 -8.55 15.47 -5.44
C PHE A 99 -9.64 14.92 -4.49
N GLY A 100 -10.68 14.27 -5.05
CA GLY A 100 -11.80 13.71 -4.28
C GLY A 100 -11.45 12.55 -3.35
N LYS A 101 -10.25 11.96 -3.47
CA LYS A 101 -9.81 10.83 -2.65
C LYS A 101 -8.80 11.23 -1.56
N ARG A 102 -8.43 12.51 -1.45
CA ARG A 102 -7.39 13.00 -0.52
C ARG A 102 -7.63 12.57 0.93
N GLY A 103 -8.83 12.80 1.47
CA GLY A 103 -9.14 12.44 2.86
C GLY A 103 -9.21 10.93 3.09
N CYS A 104 -9.42 10.14 2.05
CA CYS A 104 -9.37 8.68 2.13
C CYS A 104 -7.91 8.20 2.19
N ILE A 105 -7.03 8.76 1.35
CA ILE A 105 -5.61 8.44 1.33
C ILE A 105 -4.90 8.92 2.60
N GLU A 106 -5.30 10.06 3.15
CA GLU A 106 -4.76 10.56 4.42
C GLU A 106 -5.03 9.57 5.57
N ARG A 107 -6.21 8.91 5.57
CA ARG A 107 -6.48 7.82 6.52
C ARG A 107 -5.63 6.58 6.27
N VAL A 108 -5.35 6.25 5.00
CA VAL A 108 -4.45 5.14 4.65
C VAL A 108 -3.05 5.42 5.21
N GLU A 109 -2.48 6.59 4.90
CA GLU A 109 -1.16 7.03 5.40
C GLU A 109 -1.10 7.01 6.93
N GLU A 110 -2.08 7.64 7.59
CA GLU A 110 -2.15 7.70 9.04
C GLU A 110 -2.24 6.31 9.66
N THR A 111 -3.06 5.43 9.09
CA THR A 111 -3.21 4.06 9.61
C THR A 111 -1.91 3.28 9.48
N ILE A 112 -1.25 3.32 8.31
CA ILE A 112 0.04 2.65 8.11
C ILE A 112 1.07 3.17 9.13
N ARG A 113 1.20 4.48 9.29
CA ARG A 113 2.13 5.08 10.26
C ARG A 113 1.84 4.67 11.70
N ARG A 114 0.57 4.63 12.10
CA ARG A 114 0.17 4.13 13.42
C ARG A 114 0.50 2.65 13.61
N ARG A 115 0.40 1.83 12.55
CA ARG A 115 0.79 0.41 12.62
C ARG A 115 2.30 0.24 12.78
N LEU A 116 3.11 1.00 12.04
CA LEU A 116 4.57 1.00 12.16
C LEU A 116 5.00 1.42 13.58
N ALA A 117 4.43 2.51 14.11
CA ALA A 117 4.74 2.98 15.46
C ALA A 117 4.28 2.04 16.60
N ALA A 118 3.46 1.02 16.30
CA ALA A 118 2.98 0.06 17.28
C ALA A 118 3.83 -1.23 17.31
N VAL A 119 4.76 -1.41 16.36
CA VAL A 119 5.66 -2.57 16.27
C VAL A 119 7.11 -2.23 16.66
N ASP A 120 7.44 -0.94 16.77
CA ASP A 120 8.67 -0.41 17.38
C ASP A 120 8.63 -0.47 18.92
#